data_AF-A0A945L6A7-F1
#
_entry.id   AF-A0A945L6A7-F1
#
_cell.length_a   1.000
_cell.length_b   1.000
_cell.length_c   1.000
_cell.angle_alpha   90.00
_cell.angle_beta   90.00
_cell.angle_gamma   90.00
#
_symmetry.space_group_name_H-M   'P 1'
#
loop_
_entity.id
_entity.type
_entity.pdbx_description
1 polymer ?
#
loop_
_entity_poly.entity_id
_entity_poly.type
_entity_poly.pdbx_seq_one_letter_code
_entity_poly.pdbx_strand_id
1 'polypeptide(L)'
;MSFDIPRGKAIETLRNAALQGEIQILFSDTVVDGVTTRAVYGEYSSVGALELMLEGTGLRIAQANTNGAYAILNGERKEEASDSDDVTSTYEKTTPMNEKKSTISGLFKGLLGLAVASSSGVSAQDENEEVYELSPFSVDAAENSGYTATSTLSGTRIRTDLKDLGAAISVVTSELMEDLGANDAGSLLSYTANMEVGGNQGNFSGAGVSRP
;
A
#
# COMPACT_ATOMS: atom_id res chain seq x y z
N MET A 1 30.79 15.32 -4.98
CA MET A 1 30.95 14.80 -3.61
C MET A 1 32.05 13.76 -3.69
N SER A 2 32.95 13.77 -2.72
CA SER A 2 34.07 12.83 -2.74
C SER A 2 33.61 11.49 -2.21
N PHE A 3 33.81 10.45 -3.01
CA PHE A 3 33.55 9.08 -2.64
C PHE A 3 34.86 8.32 -2.46
N ASP A 4 34.95 7.55 -1.39
CA ASP A 4 36.03 6.62 -1.08
C ASP A 4 35.41 5.31 -0.58
N ILE A 5 35.08 4.44 -1.54
CA ILE A 5 34.35 3.20 -1.26
C ILE A 5 35.09 2.03 -1.89
N PRO A 6 35.69 1.14 -1.09
CA PRO A 6 36.36 -0.04 -1.61
C PRO A 6 35.37 -1.06 -2.15
N ARG A 7 35.88 -1.96 -3.00
CA ARG A 7 35.13 -3.13 -3.46
C ARG A 7 34.79 -4.01 -2.26
N GLY A 8 33.54 -4.44 -2.14
CA GLY A 8 33.10 -5.24 -1.00
C GLY A 8 31.65 -5.69 -1.11
N LYS A 9 31.15 -6.26 -0.01
CA LYS A 9 29.75 -6.69 0.10
C LYS A 9 28.81 -5.49 -0.06
N ALA A 10 27.76 -5.65 -0.85
CA ALA A 10 26.83 -4.58 -1.18
C ALA A 10 26.20 -3.93 0.07
N ILE A 11 25.88 -4.72 1.10
CA ILE A 11 25.30 -4.22 2.36
C ILE A 11 26.18 -3.13 3.01
N GLU A 12 27.50 -3.32 3.00
CA GLU A 12 28.45 -2.43 3.66
C GLU A 12 28.77 -1.24 2.76
N THR A 13 29.07 -1.50 1.49
CA THR A 13 29.49 -0.48 0.54
C THR A 13 28.36 0.49 0.22
N LEU A 14 27.13 0.01 0.02
CA LEU A 14 25.97 0.86 -0.25
C LEU A 14 25.61 1.74 0.94
N ARG A 15 25.74 1.22 2.16
CA ARG A 15 25.59 2.03 3.38
C ARG A 15 26.63 3.15 3.42
N ASN A 16 27.90 2.82 3.14
CA ASN A 16 28.97 3.83 3.12
C ASN A 16 28.74 4.88 2.02
N ALA A 17 28.23 4.46 0.86
CA ALA A 17 27.86 5.37 -0.24
C ALA A 17 26.74 6.33 0.15
N ALA A 18 25.70 5.81 0.80
CA ALA A 18 24.59 6.62 1.28
C ALA A 18 25.06 7.65 2.32
N LEU A 19 25.96 7.25 3.22
CA LEU A 19 26.54 8.14 4.23
C LEU A 19 27.42 9.23 3.61
N GLN A 20 28.29 8.89 2.66
CA GLN A 20 29.17 9.86 1.98
C GLN A 20 28.39 10.78 1.03
N GLY A 21 27.31 10.27 0.44
CA GLY A 21 26.47 11.00 -0.52
C GLY A 21 25.30 11.76 0.11
N GLU A 22 25.14 11.70 1.43
CA GLU A 22 24.04 12.29 2.20
C GLU A 22 22.63 11.94 1.65
N ILE A 23 22.47 10.72 1.14
CA ILE A 23 21.20 10.24 0.58
C ILE A 23 20.64 9.09 1.40
N GLN A 24 19.31 9.01 1.48
CA GLN A 24 18.64 7.89 2.09
C GLN A 24 18.39 6.80 1.05
N ILE A 25 18.87 5.60 1.34
CA ILE A 25 18.63 4.43 0.50
C ILE A 25 17.81 3.38 1.27
N LEU A 26 16.89 2.72 0.56
CA LEU A 26 16.20 1.53 1.02
C LEU A 26 16.67 0.34 0.19
N PHE A 27 16.99 -0.77 0.85
CA PHE A 27 17.33 -2.02 0.19
C PHE A 27 16.87 -3.18 1.05
N SER A 28 16.50 -4.29 0.40
CA SER A 28 16.18 -5.54 1.08
C SER A 28 17.44 -6.38 1.21
N ASP A 29 17.70 -6.91 2.40
CA ASP A 29 18.72 -7.93 2.69
C ASP A 29 18.78 -8.97 1.57
N THR A 30 17.62 -9.56 1.25
CA THR A 30 17.48 -10.66 0.30
C THR A 30 17.91 -10.31 -1.13
N VAL A 31 17.91 -9.03 -1.48
CA VAL A 31 18.26 -8.54 -2.83
C VAL A 31 19.75 -8.23 -2.93
N VAL A 32 20.35 -7.71 -1.85
CA VAL A 32 21.76 -7.35 -1.82
C VAL A 32 22.66 -8.44 -1.23
N ASP A 33 22.07 -9.51 -0.68
CA ASP A 33 22.81 -10.66 -0.15
C ASP A 33 23.60 -11.37 -1.25
N GLY A 34 24.84 -11.75 -0.92
CA GLY A 34 25.78 -12.34 -1.88
C GLY A 34 26.27 -11.39 -2.99
N VAL A 35 25.79 -10.15 -3.08
CA VAL A 35 26.19 -9.19 -4.12
C VAL A 35 27.45 -8.44 -3.69
N THR A 36 28.41 -8.31 -4.62
CA THR A 36 29.63 -7.52 -4.44
C THR A 36 29.59 -6.31 -5.36
N THR A 37 29.67 -5.10 -4.81
CA THR A 37 29.69 -3.87 -5.61
C THR A 37 31.07 -3.57 -6.13
N ARG A 38 31.13 -2.67 -7.12
CA ARG A 38 32.40 -2.10 -7.59
C ARG A 38 32.95 -1.08 -6.58
N ALA A 39 34.25 -0.81 -6.69
CA ALA A 39 34.88 0.28 -5.96
C ALA A 39 34.61 1.61 -6.69
N VAL A 40 34.44 2.68 -5.92
CA VAL A 40 34.23 4.04 -6.45
C VAL A 40 35.11 5.00 -5.67
N TYR A 41 35.96 5.73 -6.40
CA TYR A 41 36.93 6.67 -5.84
C TYR A 41 36.91 7.97 -6.65
N GLY A 42 36.80 9.10 -5.96
CA GLY A 42 36.85 10.43 -6.56
C GLY A 42 35.50 11.15 -6.54
N GLU A 43 35.36 12.16 -7.40
CA GLU A 43 34.20 13.05 -7.39
C GLU A 43 33.07 12.51 -8.27
N TYR A 44 31.94 12.21 -7.64
CA TYR A 44 30.71 11.79 -8.31
C TYR A 44 29.49 12.53 -7.73
N SER A 45 28.36 12.44 -8.41
CA SER A 45 27.05 12.75 -7.81
C SER A 45 26.61 11.58 -6.93
N SER A 46 25.76 11.80 -5.93
CA SER A 46 25.29 10.72 -5.04
C SER A 46 24.66 9.57 -5.81
N VAL A 47 23.82 9.89 -6.80
CA VAL A 47 23.20 8.89 -7.69
C VAL A 47 24.22 8.25 -8.63
N GLY A 48 25.12 9.05 -9.23
CA GLY A 48 26.12 8.54 -10.16
C GLY A 48 27.13 7.60 -9.50
N ALA A 49 27.48 7.84 -8.24
CA ALA A 49 28.31 6.92 -7.45
C ALA A 49 27.61 5.58 -7.22
N LEU A 50 26.34 5.60 -6.79
CA LEU A 50 25.55 4.39 -6.60
C LEU A 50 25.37 3.61 -7.91
N GLU A 51 25.07 4.30 -9.01
CA GLU A 51 24.88 3.67 -10.32
C GLU A 51 26.16 2.97 -10.78
N LEU A 52 27.31 3.63 -10.64
CA LEU A 52 28.62 3.05 -10.93
C LEU A 52 28.94 1.84 -10.03
N MET A 53 28.54 1.87 -8.76
CA MET A 53 28.73 0.77 -7.81
C MET A 53 27.90 -0.47 -8.16
N LEU A 54 26.68 -0.26 -8.65
CA LEU A 54 25.73 -1.31 -8.99
C LEU A 54 25.92 -1.85 -10.42
N GLU A 55 26.75 -1.21 -11.23
CA GLU A 55 27.03 -1.66 -12.59
C GLU A 55 27.59 -3.09 -12.62
N GLY A 56 26.89 -3.99 -13.33
CA GLY A 56 27.26 -5.40 -13.45
C GLY A 56 26.86 -6.29 -12.28
N THR A 57 26.15 -5.76 -11.28
CA THR A 57 25.68 -6.52 -10.10
C THR A 57 24.27 -7.09 -10.27
N GLY A 58 23.58 -6.74 -11.37
CA GLY A 58 22.17 -7.07 -11.57
C GLY A 58 21.21 -6.19 -10.77
N LEU A 59 21.71 -5.33 -9.89
CA LEU A 59 20.90 -4.40 -9.10
C LEU A 59 20.68 -3.08 -9.84
N ARG A 60 19.56 -2.42 -9.54
CA ARG A 60 19.20 -1.11 -10.08
C ARG A 60 18.66 -0.20 -9.00
N ILE A 61 18.75 1.11 -9.26
CA ILE A 61 18.19 2.15 -8.41
C ILE A 61 16.83 2.55 -8.97
N ALA A 62 15.81 2.57 -8.11
CA ALA A 62 14.51 3.15 -8.40
C ALA A 62 14.27 4.32 -7.45
N GLN A 63 13.62 5.38 -7.93
CA GLN A 63 13.21 6.47 -7.06
C GLN A 63 12.00 6.00 -6.24
N ALA A 64 12.15 5.93 -4.91
CA ALA A 64 11.11 5.42 -4.03
C ALA A 64 10.02 6.46 -3.77
N ASN A 65 10.36 7.75 -3.78
CA ASN A 65 9.43 8.87 -3.61
C ASN A 65 9.99 10.19 -4.15
N THR A 66 9.16 11.22 -4.17
CA THR A 66 9.54 12.61 -4.49
C THR A 66 10.44 13.26 -3.43
N ASN A 67 10.58 12.67 -2.24
CA ASN A 67 11.37 13.19 -1.12
C ASN A 67 12.87 12.84 -1.19
N GLY A 68 13.34 12.28 -2.31
CA GLY A 68 14.76 12.01 -2.54
C GLY A 68 15.28 10.70 -1.93
N ALA A 69 14.39 9.78 -1.54
CA ALA A 69 14.78 8.44 -1.14
C ALA A 69 14.91 7.51 -2.38
N TYR A 70 15.97 6.71 -2.40
CA TYR A 70 16.26 5.75 -3.47
C TYR A 70 16.10 4.31 -2.99
N ALA A 71 15.39 3.48 -3.74
CA ALA A 71 15.28 2.05 -3.50
C ALA A 71 16.26 1.26 -4.38
N ILE A 72 16.88 0.22 -3.85
CA ILE A 72 17.74 -0.70 -4.59
C ILE A 72 16.97 -2.00 -4.82
N LEU A 73 16.80 -2.36 -6.09
CA LEU A 73 15.94 -3.45 -6.55
C LEU A 73 16.73 -4.39 -7.47
N ASN A 74 16.23 -5.61 -7.63
CA ASN A 74 16.74 -6.53 -8.65
C ASN A 74 16.36 -6.02 -10.06
N GLY A 75 17.30 -6.08 -11.00
CA GLY A 75 17.26 -5.41 -12.31
C GLY A 75 16.38 -6.06 -13.36
N GLU A 76 15.54 -7.04 -13.00
CA GLU A 76 14.59 -7.70 -13.89
C GLU A 76 13.17 -7.13 -13.70
N ARG A 77 12.95 -5.91 -14.18
CA ARG A 77 11.67 -5.54 -14.82
C ARG A 77 11.89 -4.41 -15.81
N LYS A 78 11.92 -4.77 -17.09
CA LYS A 78 11.69 -3.85 -18.21
C LYS A 78 10.16 -3.73 -18.35
N GLU A 79 9.60 -2.59 -17.97
CA GLU A 79 8.25 -2.19 -18.37
C GLU A 79 8.35 -0.79 -18.95
N GLU A 80 8.70 -0.74 -20.24
CA GLU A 80 8.42 0.38 -21.13
C GLU A 80 7.41 -0.11 -22.18
N ALA A 81 6.44 0.74 -22.48
CA ALA A 81 5.19 0.48 -23.17
C ALA A 81 5.29 0.03 -24.64
N SER A 82 4.39 -0.88 -25.04
CA SER A 82 3.69 -0.97 -26.35
C SER A 82 2.66 -2.10 -26.24
N ASP A 83 1.36 -1.81 -26.20
CA ASP A 83 0.46 -1.77 -27.37
C ASP A 83 0.34 -3.08 -28.17
N SER A 84 -0.93 -3.48 -28.31
CA SER A 84 -1.57 -4.39 -29.25
C SER A 84 -1.25 -5.91 -29.28
N ASP A 85 -2.28 -6.67 -28.89
CA ASP A 85 -2.97 -7.70 -29.71
C ASP A 85 -3.07 -9.13 -29.13
N ASP A 86 -4.33 -9.53 -29.02
CA ASP A 86 -4.88 -10.88 -29.24
C ASP A 86 -4.02 -12.08 -28.83
N VAL A 87 -4.34 -12.69 -27.68
CA VAL A 87 -4.39 -14.16 -27.59
C VAL A 87 -5.48 -14.57 -26.60
N THR A 88 -6.55 -15.10 -27.16
CA THR A 88 -7.48 -16.04 -26.52
C THR A 88 -6.70 -17.13 -25.78
N SER A 89 -6.81 -17.21 -24.44
CA SER A 89 -6.32 -18.37 -23.70
C SER A 89 -7.39 -18.86 -22.73
N THR A 90 -8.11 -19.87 -23.21
CA THR A 90 -8.86 -20.84 -22.44
C THR A 90 -7.95 -21.45 -21.39
N TYR A 91 -8.21 -21.17 -20.12
CA TYR A 91 -7.63 -21.91 -19.00
C TYR A 91 -8.70 -22.75 -18.32
N GLU A 92 -8.87 -23.99 -18.79
CA GLU A 92 -9.26 -25.07 -17.88
C GLU A 92 -7.99 -25.58 -17.18
N LYS A 93 -7.92 -25.40 -15.86
CA LYS A 93 -7.11 -26.25 -15.00
C LYS A 93 -7.73 -26.31 -13.61
N THR A 94 -8.73 -27.17 -13.45
CA THR A 94 -9.26 -27.53 -12.14
C THR A 94 -8.23 -28.40 -11.42
N THR A 95 -7.80 -27.97 -10.23
CA THR A 95 -7.18 -28.87 -9.25
C THR A 95 -8.21 -29.09 -8.15
N PRO A 96 -8.53 -30.35 -7.80
CA PRO A 96 -9.63 -30.64 -6.87
C PRO A 96 -9.28 -30.22 -5.44
N MET A 97 -10.17 -29.44 -4.85
CA MET A 97 -10.11 -28.99 -3.46
C MET A 97 -10.53 -30.16 -2.55
N ASN A 98 -9.61 -30.65 -1.72
CA ASN A 98 -9.88 -31.66 -0.69
C ASN A 98 -10.39 -30.96 0.58
N GLU A 99 -11.69 -31.06 0.84
CA GLU A 99 -12.31 -30.54 2.06
C GLU A 99 -11.97 -31.40 3.29
N LYS A 100 -11.45 -30.78 4.35
CA LYS A 100 -11.47 -31.39 5.69
C LYS A 100 -12.18 -30.48 6.68
N LYS A 101 -13.47 -30.77 6.87
CA LYS A 101 -14.37 -30.16 7.84
C LYS A 101 -14.00 -30.67 9.24
N SER A 102 -13.77 -29.76 10.19
CA SER A 102 -13.65 -30.10 11.62
C SER A 102 -14.70 -29.33 12.41
N THR A 103 -15.64 -30.09 12.94
CA THR A 103 -16.78 -29.66 13.76
C THR A 103 -16.33 -29.57 15.21
N ILE A 104 -16.34 -28.39 15.82
CA ILE A 104 -16.24 -28.25 17.28
C ILE A 104 -17.63 -27.95 17.82
N SER A 105 -18.30 -29.03 18.19
CA SER A 105 -19.58 -29.04 18.89
C SER A 105 -19.34 -28.99 20.39
N GLY A 106 -19.97 -28.03 21.05
CA GLY A 106 -20.41 -28.17 22.44
C GLY A 106 -19.44 -27.71 23.52
N LEU A 107 -19.80 -26.62 24.21
CA LEU A 107 -20.07 -26.57 25.64
C LEU A 107 -20.42 -25.12 25.97
N PHE A 108 -21.61 -24.85 26.50
CA PHE A 108 -21.88 -23.85 27.56
C PHE A 108 -23.40 -23.79 27.77
N LYS A 109 -23.91 -24.85 28.43
CA LYS A 109 -25.21 -24.83 29.11
C LYS A 109 -24.93 -24.67 30.60
N GLY A 110 -25.50 -23.63 31.19
CA GLY A 110 -25.68 -23.49 32.64
C GLY A 110 -24.75 -22.48 33.30
N LEU A 111 -25.26 -21.29 33.66
CA LEU A 111 -25.80 -21.07 35.00
C LEU A 111 -26.50 -19.69 35.06
N LEU A 112 -27.82 -19.71 35.21
CA LEU A 112 -28.66 -18.57 35.58
C LEU A 112 -28.79 -18.61 37.11
N GLY A 113 -28.36 -17.57 37.83
CA GLY A 113 -28.69 -17.44 39.25
C GLY A 113 -27.82 -16.50 40.10
N LEU A 114 -28.36 -15.29 40.34
CA LEU A 114 -28.47 -14.61 41.64
C LEU A 114 -27.19 -14.15 42.40
N ALA A 115 -26.95 -12.83 42.45
CA ALA A 115 -26.98 -12.01 43.67
C ALA A 115 -26.34 -10.62 43.46
N VAL A 116 -27.12 -9.56 43.68
CA VAL A 116 -26.62 -8.21 43.99
C VAL A 116 -26.12 -8.22 45.44
N ALA A 117 -24.85 -7.92 45.66
CA ALA A 117 -24.34 -7.43 46.94
C ALA A 117 -22.97 -6.74 46.77
N SER A 118 -22.97 -5.44 47.08
CA SER A 118 -21.86 -4.69 47.70
C SER A 118 -20.55 -4.50 46.92
N SER A 119 -20.43 -3.30 46.35
CA SER A 119 -19.21 -2.55 46.15
C SER A 119 -18.30 -2.57 47.39
N SER A 120 -17.08 -3.09 47.25
CA SER A 120 -15.86 -2.61 47.93
C SER A 120 -14.65 -3.40 47.40
N GLY A 121 -13.75 -2.70 46.72
CA GLY A 121 -12.35 -3.12 46.59
C GLY A 121 -12.01 -4.09 45.47
N VAL A 122 -12.00 -3.61 44.23
CA VAL A 122 -11.05 -4.10 43.22
C VAL A 122 -10.25 -2.90 42.74
N SER A 123 -9.19 -2.58 43.50
CA SER A 123 -8.02 -1.90 42.94
C SER A 123 -6.99 -2.99 42.70
N ALA A 124 -7.11 -3.64 41.54
CA ALA A 124 -6.02 -4.37 40.92
C ALA A 124 -5.82 -3.72 39.55
N GLN A 125 -5.33 -2.49 39.59
CA GLN A 125 -4.75 -1.83 38.43
C GLN A 125 -3.26 -1.95 38.67
N ASP A 126 -2.64 -2.95 38.05
CA ASP A 126 -1.18 -3.08 38.02
C ASP A 126 -0.65 -1.81 37.34
N GLU A 127 0.05 -0.97 38.10
CA GLU A 127 0.49 0.37 37.69
C GLU A 127 1.69 0.35 36.73
N ASN A 128 1.87 -0.75 35.98
CA ASN A 128 2.91 -0.89 34.95
C ASN A 128 2.30 -1.44 33.65
N GLU A 129 1.39 -0.68 33.06
CA GLU A 129 1.02 -0.89 31.65
C GLU A 129 2.18 -0.38 30.78
N GLU A 130 3.06 -1.30 30.40
CA GLU A 130 4.14 -1.04 29.44
C GLU A 130 3.51 -0.60 28.10
N VAL A 131 3.73 0.66 27.71
CA VAL A 131 3.17 1.23 26.47
C VAL A 131 3.86 0.56 25.28
N TYR A 132 3.14 -0.34 24.61
CA TYR A 132 3.62 -0.99 23.39
C TYR A 132 3.50 -0.04 22.19
N GLU A 133 4.64 0.35 21.61
CA GLU A 133 4.68 1.02 20.32
C GLU A 133 4.54 -0.03 19.21
N LEU A 134 3.49 0.09 18.40
CA LEU A 134 3.27 -0.81 17.27
C LEU A 134 4.09 -0.34 16.07
N SER A 135 4.65 -1.31 15.33
CA SER A 135 5.31 -1.03 14.06
C SER A 135 4.35 -0.31 13.09
N PRO A 136 4.80 0.75 12.39
CA PRO A 136 3.98 1.41 11.39
C PRO A 136 3.74 0.48 10.19
N PHE A 137 2.60 0.66 9.54
CA PHE A 137 2.32 0.05 8.22
C PHE A 137 2.40 1.13 7.13
N SER A 138 2.98 0.79 5.98
CA SER A 138 2.98 1.64 4.78
C SER A 138 1.89 1.15 3.82
N VAL A 139 1.22 2.09 3.14
CA VAL A 139 0.23 1.79 2.10
C VAL A 139 0.70 2.45 0.80
N ASP A 140 0.97 1.65 -0.22
CA ASP A 140 1.34 2.13 -1.55
C ASP A 140 0.11 2.23 -2.45
N ALA A 141 -0.11 3.40 -3.08
CA ALA A 141 -1.26 3.67 -3.95
C ALA A 141 -1.02 3.34 -5.44
N ALA A 142 0.08 2.64 -5.76
CA ALA A 142 0.75 2.69 -7.05
C ALA A 142 0.12 1.90 -8.22
N GLU A 143 -1.14 1.46 -8.13
CA GLU A 143 -1.74 0.59 -9.17
C GLU A 143 -3.04 1.11 -9.81
N ASN A 144 -3.53 2.29 -9.40
CA ASN A 144 -4.66 2.92 -10.08
C ASN A 144 -4.14 3.82 -11.20
N SER A 145 -4.73 3.71 -12.39
CA SER A 145 -4.39 4.53 -13.55
C SER A 145 -5.61 5.30 -14.02
N GLY A 146 -5.48 6.62 -14.14
CA GLY A 146 -6.55 7.45 -14.63
C GLY A 146 -7.77 7.46 -13.70
N TYR A 147 -8.93 7.22 -14.31
CA TYR A 147 -10.21 7.10 -13.61
C TYR A 147 -10.55 5.67 -13.22
N THR A 148 -9.63 4.72 -13.44
CA THR A 148 -9.87 3.29 -13.17
C THR A 148 -9.21 2.86 -11.86
N ALA A 149 -10.01 2.31 -10.96
CA ALA A 149 -9.53 1.68 -9.74
C ALA A 149 -9.71 0.16 -9.84
N THR A 150 -8.64 -0.59 -9.61
CA THR A 150 -8.63 -2.06 -9.76
C THR A 150 -8.68 -2.79 -8.42
N SER A 151 -8.24 -2.13 -7.35
CA SER A 151 -8.23 -2.68 -6.00
C SER A 151 -8.66 -1.66 -4.95
N THR A 152 -9.02 -2.15 -3.76
CA THR A 152 -9.32 -1.32 -2.59
C THR A 152 -8.77 -1.97 -1.33
N LEU A 153 -8.31 -1.14 -0.40
CA LEU A 153 -7.96 -1.53 0.96
C LEU A 153 -9.14 -1.32 1.93
N SER A 154 -10.08 -0.45 1.54
CA SER A 154 -11.23 -0.07 2.36
C SER A 154 -12.20 -1.25 2.47
N GLY A 155 -12.43 -1.71 3.70
CA GLY A 155 -13.40 -2.75 4.04
C GLY A 155 -12.75 -4.02 4.63
N THR A 156 -11.70 -4.54 4.02
CA THR A 156 -11.14 -5.87 4.37
C THR A 156 -9.79 -5.80 5.09
N ARG A 157 -9.20 -4.62 5.24
CA ARG A 157 -7.82 -4.39 5.77
C ARG A 157 -6.73 -5.13 4.98
N ILE A 158 -7.09 -5.74 3.85
CA ILE A 158 -6.21 -6.42 2.92
C ILE A 158 -6.52 -5.84 1.54
N ARG A 159 -5.50 -5.51 0.77
CA ARG A 159 -5.70 -5.05 -0.60
C ARG A 159 -6.42 -6.15 -1.40
N THR A 160 -7.64 -5.87 -1.82
CA THR A 160 -8.52 -6.82 -2.52
C THR A 160 -8.94 -6.22 -3.85
N ASP A 161 -8.97 -7.01 -4.91
CA ASP A 161 -9.44 -6.56 -6.23
C ASP A 161 -10.95 -6.26 -6.19
N LEU A 162 -11.39 -5.20 -6.87
CA LEU A 162 -12.82 -4.82 -6.87
C LEU A 162 -13.74 -5.93 -7.39
N LYS A 163 -13.26 -6.73 -8.35
CA LYS A 163 -14.00 -7.86 -8.93
C LYS A 163 -14.27 -9.01 -7.93
N ASP A 164 -13.45 -9.10 -6.88
CA ASP A 164 -13.51 -10.17 -5.88
C ASP A 164 -14.31 -9.75 -4.63
N LEU A 165 -14.83 -8.52 -4.61
CA LEU A 165 -15.69 -8.01 -3.55
C LEU A 165 -17.15 -8.30 -3.86
N GLY A 166 -17.84 -8.93 -2.91
CA GLY A 166 -19.30 -9.15 -3.00
C GLY A 166 -20.15 -7.91 -2.71
N ALA A 167 -19.55 -6.73 -2.57
CA ALA A 167 -20.22 -5.47 -2.27
C ALA A 167 -20.12 -4.50 -3.45
N ALA A 168 -21.18 -3.71 -3.68
CA ALA A 168 -21.15 -2.64 -4.67
C ALA A 168 -20.31 -1.47 -4.15
N ILE A 169 -19.07 -1.36 -4.63
CA ILE A 169 -18.14 -0.29 -4.30
C ILE A 169 -17.96 0.62 -5.52
N SER A 170 -18.20 1.91 -5.34
CA SER A 170 -17.83 2.94 -6.33
C SER A 170 -16.61 3.69 -5.79
N VAL A 171 -15.54 3.71 -6.58
CA VAL A 171 -14.30 4.40 -6.24
C VAL A 171 -14.17 5.62 -7.13
N VAL A 172 -13.82 6.75 -6.53
CA VAL A 172 -13.51 7.99 -7.24
C VAL A 172 -12.02 8.26 -7.08
N THR A 173 -11.30 8.41 -8.20
CA THR A 173 -9.86 8.69 -8.21
C THR A 173 -9.58 10.18 -8.09
N SER A 174 -8.37 10.54 -7.67
CA SER A 174 -7.94 11.94 -7.57
C SER A 174 -7.96 12.65 -8.92
N GLU A 175 -7.50 12.00 -9.99
CA GLU A 175 -7.52 12.57 -11.34
C GLU A 175 -8.95 12.90 -11.78
N LEU A 176 -9.93 12.02 -11.50
CA LEU A 176 -11.33 12.29 -11.79
C LEU A 176 -11.86 13.49 -10.98
N MET A 177 -11.46 13.63 -9.72
CA MET A 177 -11.85 14.78 -8.89
C MET A 177 -11.26 16.08 -9.41
N GLU A 178 -10.00 16.07 -9.84
CA GLU A 178 -9.30 17.23 -10.39
C GLU A 178 -9.93 17.68 -11.72
N ASP A 179 -10.22 16.75 -12.63
CA ASP A 179 -10.81 17.06 -13.93
C ASP A 179 -12.27 17.52 -13.84
N LEU A 180 -13.04 17.00 -12.88
CA LEU A 180 -14.39 17.50 -12.58
C LEU A 180 -14.37 18.80 -11.77
N GLY A 181 -13.22 19.21 -11.23
CA GLY A 181 -13.11 20.33 -10.29
C GLY A 181 -13.85 20.10 -8.97
N ALA A 182 -14.10 18.85 -8.59
CA ALA A 182 -14.85 18.46 -7.39
C ALA A 182 -13.95 18.48 -6.15
N ASN A 183 -13.85 19.64 -5.50
CA ASN A 183 -13.02 19.85 -4.30
C ASN A 183 -13.80 19.72 -2.97
N ASP A 184 -15.10 19.44 -3.03
CA ASP A 184 -15.95 19.21 -1.87
C ASP A 184 -16.83 17.97 -2.07
N ALA A 185 -17.30 17.40 -0.95
CA ALA A 185 -18.11 16.19 -0.97
C ALA A 185 -19.46 16.38 -1.67
N GLY A 186 -20.08 17.56 -1.60
CA GLY A 186 -21.38 17.80 -2.23
C GLY A 186 -21.27 17.81 -3.76
N SER A 187 -20.25 18.49 -4.29
CA SER A 187 -19.94 18.46 -5.72
C SER A 187 -19.59 17.04 -6.16
N LEU A 188 -18.72 16.34 -5.41
CA LEU A 188 -18.31 14.97 -5.75
C LEU A 188 -19.49 13.99 -5.79
N LEU A 189 -20.30 13.96 -4.73
CA LEU A 189 -21.41 13.03 -4.59
C LEU A 189 -22.47 13.25 -5.68
N SER A 190 -22.62 14.48 -6.17
CA SER A 190 -23.53 14.78 -7.28
C SER A 190 -23.16 14.04 -8.59
N TYR A 191 -21.89 13.66 -8.77
CA TYR A 191 -21.39 12.89 -9.91
C TYR A 191 -21.29 11.38 -9.65
N THR A 192 -21.43 10.94 -8.41
CA THR A 192 -21.42 9.51 -8.08
C THR A 192 -22.78 8.88 -8.33
N ALA A 193 -22.78 7.63 -8.83
CA ALA A 193 -24.02 6.93 -9.12
C ALA A 193 -24.80 6.63 -7.82
N ASN A 194 -26.13 6.77 -7.88
CA ASN A 194 -27.06 6.48 -6.78
C ASN A 194 -26.95 7.40 -5.55
N MET A 195 -26.28 8.55 -5.68
CA MET A 195 -26.21 9.56 -4.62
C MET A 195 -27.05 10.78 -5.00
N GLU A 196 -27.84 11.26 -4.04
CA GLU A 196 -28.62 12.48 -4.17
C GLU A 196 -28.05 13.56 -3.25
N VAL A 197 -27.82 14.75 -3.79
CA VAL A 197 -27.32 15.91 -3.06
C VAL A 197 -28.39 16.99 -3.09
N GLY A 198 -28.85 17.39 -1.92
CA GLY A 198 -29.80 18.49 -1.76
C GLY A 198 -29.11 19.85 -1.77
N GLY A 199 -29.85 20.88 -2.18
CA GLY A 199 -29.40 22.27 -2.18
C GLY A 199 -29.32 22.86 -3.59
N ASN A 200 -29.03 24.17 -3.67
CA ASN A 200 -29.11 24.93 -4.93
C ASN A 200 -28.15 24.43 -6.03
N GLN A 201 -27.07 23.74 -5.64
CA GLN A 201 -26.04 23.19 -6.54
C GLN A 201 -26.08 21.65 -6.60
N GLY A 202 -27.04 21.01 -5.93
CA GLY A 202 -27.15 19.56 -5.88
C GLY A 202 -28.06 19.00 -6.97
N ASN A 203 -27.98 17.69 -7.20
CA ASN A 203 -28.78 16.99 -8.22
C ASN A 203 -30.24 16.72 -7.78
N PHE A 204 -30.59 16.97 -6.52
CA PHE A 204 -31.95 16.85 -5.99
C PHE A 204 -32.63 18.22 -5.87
N SER A 205 -33.45 18.54 -6.86
CA SER A 205 -34.39 19.67 -6.79
C SER A 205 -35.70 19.12 -6.23
N GLY A 206 -35.99 19.36 -4.95
CA GLY A 206 -37.24 18.96 -4.31
C GLY A 206 -38.44 19.54 -5.04
N ALA A 207 -39.05 18.76 -5.93
CA ALA A 207 -40.18 19.17 -6.75
C ALA A 207 -41.48 19.11 -5.91
N GLY A 208 -41.65 20.11 -5.06
CA GLY A 208 -42.90 20.49 -4.41
C GLY A 208 -43.32 21.91 -4.80
N VAL A 209 -43.21 22.25 -6.09
CA VAL A 209 -43.76 23.53 -6.59
C VAL A 209 -45.26 23.34 -6.72
N SER A 210 -46.00 23.74 -5.68
CA SER A 210 -47.46 23.88 -5.76
C SER A 210 -47.73 24.92 -6.85
N ARG A 211 -48.20 24.47 -8.02
CA ARG A 211 -48.70 25.37 -9.06
C ARG A 211 -50.00 26.00 -8.55
N PRO A 212 -50.20 27.32 -8.72
CA PRO A 212 -51.43 28.00 -8.29
C PRO A 212 -52.66 27.51 -9.05
#